data_AF-A0A5E7PDF5-F1
#
_entry.id   AF-A0A5E7PDF5-F1
#
_cell.length_a   1.000
_cell.length_b   1.000
_cell.length_c   1.000
_cell.angle_alpha   90.00
_cell.angle_beta   90.00
_cell.angle_gamma   90.00
#
_symmetry.space_group_name_H-M   'P 1'
#
loop_
_entity.id
_entity.type
_entity.pdbx_description
1 polymer ?
#
loop_
_entity_poly.entity_id
_entity_poly.type
_entity_poly.pdbx_seq_one_letter_code
_entity_poly.pdbx_strand_id
1 'polypeptide(L)'
;MSWVVVHIINIGLKGFLAVQRKNVLSEDFSVLLESPKIYAPDVFSACYGSHGSYHSTQFVLRLSPVKHRLVDSLKNKKPGERITLEEIAAYSTYIHETVHWWQFVGSTTGLIISLSYPAQTHENINSLRVLAKSTNIGKSIKSWSESGHCSDSEHSSDEVKHANIVVNNAMDYEFFRTQIYQYENTSDFFNTPYFDSMDHAFFISYQLVVGLLRTTFDPKGGFLPDVEAWNTEYTKFIQEKQADTPEVVLYPVSGLDLLEGQARLIQLQYLCLAHESSPSFAETIQGGQLDGVYGNAFNYFLQKVGCECPESILDPLVPIFLLICDISLNPSEGFPFKVSDVERFVKDADPKYRFLIMCGAAAENINELRALISEYSRDEYIAAADLLTSSWGYSHPLAIPEEVWYWYEGQESISELVQEKEGFNFKMENLAVRLLFSSFVSFNLDKYNSPEFFCWTGFHLAKSSDYLKDSELWLKHSCPFADKEDDNGVFVREVPGVEADEVLAAYNQFYASCLTFDMTRQWVLSDGPFEYDYSWLTERDDPADIEKKVKELFKGLYGVCPSEIEQRINCS
;
A
#
# COMPACT_ATOMS: atom_id res chain seq x y z
N MET A 1 21.60 27.51 -8.04
CA MET A 1 20.75 26.30 -7.96
C MET A 1 20.53 25.77 -6.54
N SER A 2 21.41 26.04 -5.55
CA SER A 2 21.22 25.52 -4.17
C SER A 2 20.00 26.09 -3.41
N TRP A 3 19.31 27.13 -3.91
CA TRP A 3 18.20 27.79 -3.22
C TRP A 3 16.86 27.05 -3.37
N VAL A 4 16.61 26.41 -4.51
CA VAL A 4 15.34 25.71 -4.80
C VAL A 4 15.21 24.48 -3.89
N VAL A 5 16.30 23.70 -3.75
CA VAL A 5 16.36 22.52 -2.87
C VAL A 5 16.18 22.91 -1.40
N VAL A 6 16.82 23.98 -0.91
CA VAL A 6 16.62 24.49 0.47
C VAL A 6 15.17 24.93 0.71
N HIS A 7 14.49 25.50 -0.28
CA HIS A 7 13.10 25.90 -0.13
C HIS A 7 12.17 24.67 -0.15
N ILE A 8 12.32 23.72 -1.09
CA ILE A 8 11.52 22.45 -1.16
C ILE A 8 11.58 21.71 0.14
N ILE A 9 12.78 21.63 0.68
CA ILE A 9 13.03 21.05 1.97
C ILE A 9 12.38 21.88 3.10
N ASN A 10 12.56 23.20 3.13
CA ASN A 10 12.01 24.04 4.21
C ASN A 10 10.48 24.18 4.22
N ILE A 11 9.79 24.04 3.08
CA ILE A 11 8.32 24.00 3.02
C ILE A 11 7.83 22.57 3.15
N GLY A 12 8.39 21.61 2.41
CA GLY A 12 8.11 20.18 2.47
C GLY A 12 8.28 19.53 3.84
N LEU A 13 9.04 20.17 4.73
CA LEU A 13 9.24 19.73 6.11
C LEU A 13 8.42 20.50 7.16
N LYS A 14 7.63 21.51 6.78
CA LYS A 14 6.69 22.17 7.72
C LYS A 14 5.59 21.22 8.23
N GLY A 15 5.30 20.15 7.50
CA GLY A 15 4.42 19.06 7.96
C GLY A 15 5.11 17.97 8.77
N PHE A 16 6.36 18.17 9.19
CA PHE A 16 7.14 17.18 9.95
C PHE A 16 7.48 17.76 11.31
N LEU A 17 6.51 18.41 11.93
CA LEU A 17 6.47 18.44 13.38
C LEU A 17 5.60 17.26 13.78
N ALA A 18 5.96 16.53 14.82
CA ALA A 18 5.07 15.53 15.37
C ALA A 18 4.68 16.03 16.75
N VAL A 19 3.39 16.32 16.91
CA VAL A 19 2.81 16.89 18.12
C VAL A 19 3.35 16.14 19.34
N GLN A 20 3.95 16.88 20.28
CA GLN A 20 4.37 16.31 21.56
C GLN A 20 3.12 15.90 22.36
N ARG A 21 2.99 14.61 22.65
CA ARG A 21 2.04 14.13 23.67
C ARG A 21 2.45 14.66 25.05
N LYS A 22 1.48 15.16 25.83
CA LYS A 22 1.63 15.26 27.30
C LYS A 22 1.68 13.86 27.89
N ASN A 23 2.64 13.64 28.80
CA ASN A 23 2.99 12.37 29.48
C ASN A 23 1.83 11.40 29.74
N VAL A 24 2.04 10.13 29.38
CA VAL A 24 1.81 8.99 30.29
C VAL A 24 2.98 8.00 30.09
N LEU A 25 3.87 7.99 31.09
CA LEU A 25 4.77 6.93 31.60
C LEU A 25 5.97 6.44 30.75
N SER A 26 6.95 5.84 31.46
CA SER A 26 8.41 5.91 31.23
C SER A 26 9.15 4.56 31.41
N GLU A 27 10.16 4.30 30.55
CA GLU A 27 11.42 3.47 30.64
C GLU A 27 11.29 1.97 31.08
N ASP A 28 11.88 0.92 30.46
CA ASP A 28 13.04 0.74 29.55
C ASP A 28 13.17 -0.75 29.04
N PHE A 29 13.78 -0.96 27.85
CA PHE A 29 14.49 -2.14 27.25
C PHE A 29 13.87 -3.50 26.76
N SER A 30 13.87 -3.64 25.42
CA SER A 30 14.50 -4.63 24.47
C SER A 30 14.12 -6.13 24.30
N VAL A 31 13.61 -6.41 23.08
CA VAL A 31 13.93 -7.39 21.98
C VAL A 31 13.99 -8.91 22.24
N LEU A 32 13.22 -9.68 21.45
CA LEU A 32 13.60 -11.02 20.95
C LEU A 32 12.85 -11.42 19.64
N LEU A 33 13.57 -12.19 18.80
CA LEU A 33 13.29 -12.61 17.41
C LEU A 33 12.32 -13.81 17.28
N GLU A 34 11.55 -13.89 16.18
CA GLU A 34 10.83 -15.09 15.74
C GLU A 34 11.19 -15.59 14.32
N SER A 35 11.02 -16.90 14.16
CA SER A 35 11.22 -17.82 13.02
C SER A 35 10.43 -17.49 11.73
N PRO A 36 10.82 -18.06 10.57
CA PRO A 36 10.45 -17.54 9.25
C PRO A 36 9.00 -17.89 8.91
N LYS A 37 8.09 -16.94 9.15
CA LYS A 37 6.74 -16.97 8.62
C LYS A 37 6.81 -16.53 7.15
N ILE A 38 6.52 -17.44 6.20
CA ILE A 38 6.42 -17.11 4.76
C ILE A 38 5.14 -16.28 4.59
N TYR A 39 5.27 -14.97 4.75
CA TYR A 39 4.27 -13.98 4.42
C TYR A 39 4.84 -13.08 3.33
N ALA A 40 3.95 -12.59 2.46
CA ALA A 40 4.27 -11.43 1.65
C ALA A 40 4.86 -10.32 2.53
N PRO A 41 5.96 -9.67 2.10
CA PRO A 41 6.60 -8.65 2.92
C PRO A 41 5.64 -7.48 3.10
N ASP A 42 5.39 -7.14 4.35
CA ASP A 42 4.68 -5.92 4.69
C ASP A 42 5.63 -4.75 4.93
N VAL A 43 6.95 -4.98 4.83
CA VAL A 43 8.01 -3.98 5.03
C VAL A 43 8.79 -3.82 3.73
N PHE A 44 8.83 -2.58 3.24
CA PHE A 44 9.59 -2.12 2.08
C PHE A 44 10.76 -1.29 2.59
N SER A 45 11.97 -1.44 2.06
CA SER A 45 13.18 -0.88 2.68
C SER A 45 13.99 -0.05 1.70
N ALA A 46 14.58 1.07 2.14
CA ALA A 46 15.37 1.94 1.27
C ALA A 46 16.82 1.54 0.94
N CYS A 47 17.36 0.38 1.39
CA CYS A 47 18.63 -0.32 0.96
C CYS A 47 19.37 -1.01 2.12
N TYR A 48 20.41 -1.81 1.78
CA TYR A 48 21.39 -2.51 2.65
C TYR A 48 21.44 -2.04 4.13
N GLY A 49 21.02 -2.91 5.05
CA GLY A 49 20.99 -2.64 6.49
C GLY A 49 19.84 -1.75 6.98
N SER A 50 18.87 -1.46 6.10
CA SER A 50 17.62 -0.69 6.26
C SER A 50 17.76 0.64 7.00
N HIS A 51 18.18 1.67 6.27
CA HIS A 51 18.24 3.06 6.75
C HIS A 51 16.88 3.79 6.78
N GLY A 52 15.84 3.17 6.20
CA GLY A 52 14.44 3.56 6.21
C GLY A 52 13.58 2.38 5.75
N SER A 53 12.30 2.41 6.10
CA SER A 53 11.30 1.45 5.63
C SER A 53 9.86 1.98 5.66
N TYR A 54 8.99 1.42 4.83
CA TYR A 54 7.54 1.63 4.89
C TYR A 54 6.84 0.33 5.22
N HIS A 55 5.90 0.36 6.16
CA HIS A 55 5.13 -0.81 6.54
C HIS A 55 3.69 -0.73 6.02
N SER A 56 3.30 -1.59 5.08
CA SER A 56 2.01 -1.51 4.34
C SER A 56 0.77 -1.87 5.16
N THR A 57 0.89 -2.72 6.17
CA THR A 57 -0.23 -3.08 7.06
C THR A 57 -0.30 -2.21 8.33
N GLN A 58 0.82 -1.62 8.75
CA GLN A 58 0.86 -0.64 9.85
C GLN A 58 0.64 0.81 9.35
N PHE A 59 0.82 1.05 8.05
CA PHE A 59 0.76 2.36 7.41
C PHE A 59 1.74 3.37 8.02
N VAL A 60 2.97 2.93 8.28
CA VAL A 60 4.00 3.74 8.95
C VAL A 60 5.21 3.91 8.06
N LEU A 61 5.70 5.14 7.96
CA LEU A 61 7.02 5.45 7.41
C LEU A 61 8.05 5.46 8.54
N ARG A 62 9.14 4.71 8.36
CA ARG A 62 10.24 4.59 9.32
C ARG A 62 11.56 5.07 8.73
N LEU A 63 12.35 5.79 9.51
CA LEU A 63 13.71 6.18 9.15
C LEU A 63 14.68 5.84 10.28
N SER A 64 15.91 5.48 9.94
CA SER A 64 16.95 5.33 10.96
C SER A 64 17.15 6.65 11.74
N PRO A 65 17.53 6.60 13.03
CA PRO A 65 17.69 7.80 13.86
C PRO A 65 18.59 8.88 13.22
N VAL A 66 19.70 8.44 12.59
CA VAL A 66 20.61 9.35 11.88
C VAL A 66 19.92 10.05 10.72
N LYS A 67 19.09 9.33 9.95
CA LYS A 67 18.35 9.89 8.81
C LYS A 67 17.27 10.85 9.29
N HIS A 68 16.54 10.52 10.36
CA HIS A 68 15.62 11.45 11.02
C HIS A 68 16.29 12.75 11.40
N ARG A 69 17.41 12.69 12.13
CA ARG A 69 18.16 13.88 12.53
C ARG A 69 18.57 14.75 11.34
N LEU A 70 19.00 14.13 10.25
CA LEU A 70 19.43 14.83 9.04
C LEU A 70 18.25 15.40 8.24
N VAL A 71 17.10 14.73 8.24
CA VAL A 71 15.87 15.27 7.65
C VAL A 71 15.30 16.40 8.52
N ASP A 72 15.45 16.32 9.83
CA ASP A 72 15.01 17.36 10.77
C ASP A 72 15.94 18.58 10.78
N SER A 73 17.25 18.38 10.64
CA SER A 73 18.23 19.47 10.60
C SER A 73 17.92 20.44 9.46
N LEU A 74 17.47 19.89 8.33
CA LEU A 74 17.07 20.63 7.15
C LEU A 74 15.97 21.67 7.40
N LYS A 75 15.02 21.43 8.32
CA LYS A 75 13.97 22.40 8.72
C LYS A 75 14.50 23.64 9.39
N ASN A 76 15.53 23.42 10.20
CA ASN A 76 16.10 24.45 11.05
C ASN A 76 17.04 25.35 10.24
N LYS A 77 17.31 25.01 8.98
CA LYS A 77 18.21 25.76 8.12
C LYS A 77 17.58 27.02 7.57
N LYS A 78 18.29 28.12 7.75
CA LYS A 78 17.87 29.40 7.18
C LYS A 78 18.19 29.47 5.67
N PRO A 79 17.47 30.30 4.92
CA PRO A 79 17.81 30.54 3.52
C PRO A 79 19.26 31.00 3.37
N GLY A 80 20.04 30.29 2.54
CA GLY A 80 21.48 30.54 2.33
C GLY A 80 22.42 29.66 3.17
N GLU A 81 21.91 28.87 4.13
CA GLU A 81 22.72 27.89 4.82
C GLU A 81 23.03 26.68 3.93
N ARG A 82 24.25 26.16 4.04
CA ARG A 82 24.74 25.07 3.20
C ARG A 82 24.03 23.76 3.58
N ILE A 83 23.42 23.11 2.60
CA ILE A 83 22.93 21.72 2.72
C ILE A 83 24.09 20.76 2.46
N THR A 84 24.23 19.73 3.29
CA THR A 84 25.26 18.69 3.12
C THR A 84 24.76 17.57 2.21
N LEU A 85 25.69 16.78 1.67
CA LEU A 85 25.34 15.60 0.88
C LEU A 85 24.67 14.52 1.73
N GLU A 86 25.00 14.41 3.03
CA GLU A 86 24.31 13.46 3.91
C GLU A 86 22.85 13.84 4.11
N GLU A 87 22.54 15.14 4.21
CA GLU A 87 21.17 15.63 4.31
C GLU A 87 20.38 15.40 3.02
N ILE A 88 20.98 15.63 1.85
CA ILE A 88 20.36 15.31 0.55
C ILE A 88 20.09 13.82 0.45
N ALA A 89 21.06 12.98 0.81
CA ALA A 89 20.91 11.53 0.82
C ALA A 89 19.91 11.04 1.88
N ALA A 90 19.71 11.79 2.96
CA ALA A 90 18.68 11.48 3.95
C ALA A 90 17.29 11.83 3.44
N TYR A 91 17.15 12.99 2.82
CA TYR A 91 15.90 13.41 2.20
C TYR A 91 15.51 12.52 1.02
N SER A 92 16.48 12.02 0.24
CA SER A 92 16.19 11.05 -0.83
C SER A 92 15.63 9.73 -0.29
N THR A 93 16.14 9.24 0.85
CA THR A 93 15.55 8.10 1.57
C THR A 93 14.12 8.40 2.01
N TYR A 94 13.86 9.59 2.56
CA TYR A 94 12.50 10.00 2.91
C TYR A 94 11.55 10.04 1.70
N ILE A 95 12.04 10.49 0.54
CA ILE A 95 11.28 10.47 -0.71
C ILE A 95 10.89 9.03 -1.09
N HIS A 96 11.85 8.10 -1.05
CA HIS A 96 11.61 6.68 -1.35
C HIS A 96 10.45 6.10 -0.53
N GLU A 97 10.49 6.26 0.78
CA GLU A 97 9.44 5.73 1.66
C GLU A 97 8.09 6.43 1.48
N THR A 98 8.10 7.72 1.11
CA THR A 98 6.86 8.45 0.80
C THR A 98 6.24 7.97 -0.51
N VAL A 99 7.06 7.58 -1.50
CA VAL A 99 6.56 6.96 -2.73
C VAL A 99 5.90 5.62 -2.43
N HIS A 100 6.44 4.81 -1.51
CA HIS A 100 5.73 3.59 -1.08
C HIS A 100 4.36 3.90 -0.50
N TRP A 101 4.25 4.88 0.40
CA TRP A 101 2.95 5.36 0.87
C TRP A 101 2.00 5.69 -0.31
N TRP A 102 2.46 6.44 -1.32
CA TRP A 102 1.66 6.76 -2.51
C TRP A 102 1.28 5.54 -3.34
N GLN A 103 2.18 4.57 -3.49
CA GLN A 103 1.86 3.32 -4.16
C GLN A 103 0.72 2.61 -3.41
N PHE A 104 0.73 2.58 -2.08
CA PHE A 104 -0.25 1.86 -1.26
C PHE A 104 -1.59 2.56 -1.08
N VAL A 105 -1.65 3.88 -1.10
CA VAL A 105 -2.93 4.61 -0.94
C VAL A 105 -3.38 5.35 -2.18
N GLY A 106 -2.48 5.64 -3.12
CA GLY A 106 -2.78 6.42 -4.33
C GLY A 106 -3.00 5.57 -5.58
N SER A 107 -2.41 4.37 -5.65
CA SER A 107 -2.60 3.47 -6.79
C SER A 107 -3.77 2.50 -6.60
N THR A 108 -4.38 2.04 -7.69
CA THR A 108 -5.46 1.03 -7.60
C THR A 108 -4.97 -0.25 -6.93
N THR A 109 -3.87 -0.83 -7.41
CA THR A 109 -3.35 -2.09 -6.86
C THR A 109 -3.04 -1.95 -5.37
N GLY A 110 -2.37 -0.85 -5.00
CA GLY A 110 -2.04 -0.59 -3.61
C GLY A 110 -3.27 -0.37 -2.75
N LEU A 111 -4.28 0.37 -3.22
CA LEU A 111 -5.52 0.58 -2.49
C LEU A 111 -6.25 -0.74 -2.22
N ILE A 112 -6.34 -1.62 -3.22
CA ILE A 112 -6.94 -2.95 -3.06
C ILE A 112 -6.18 -3.74 -1.98
N ILE A 113 -4.85 -3.76 -2.01
CA ILE A 113 -4.05 -4.42 -0.96
C ILE A 113 -4.30 -3.79 0.41
N SER A 114 -4.20 -2.46 0.51
CA SER A 114 -4.33 -1.70 1.77
C SER A 114 -5.69 -1.90 2.43
N LEU A 115 -6.77 -1.92 1.65
CA LEU A 115 -8.13 -2.07 2.15
C LEU A 115 -8.56 -3.52 2.38
N SER A 116 -7.87 -4.49 1.79
CA SER A 116 -8.23 -5.89 1.97
C SER A 116 -8.11 -6.33 3.42
N TYR A 117 -7.19 -5.75 4.19
CA TYR A 117 -7.03 -6.08 5.60
C TYR A 117 -8.23 -5.63 6.46
N PRO A 118 -8.68 -4.36 6.37
CA PRO A 118 -10.00 -3.97 6.85
C PRO A 118 -11.14 -4.85 6.29
N ALA A 119 -11.17 -5.10 4.98
CA ALA A 119 -12.25 -5.85 4.34
C ALA A 119 -12.43 -7.25 4.93
N GLN A 120 -11.34 -7.97 5.22
CA GLN A 120 -11.41 -9.24 5.92
C GLN A 120 -12.12 -9.16 7.26
N THR A 121 -11.94 -8.08 8.02
CA THR A 121 -12.61 -7.92 9.32
C THR A 121 -14.07 -7.53 9.12
N HIS A 122 -14.34 -6.57 8.25
CA HIS A 122 -15.65 -5.97 8.06
C HIS A 122 -16.62 -6.93 7.35
N GLU A 123 -16.21 -7.57 6.26
CA GLU A 123 -17.08 -8.47 5.48
C GLU A 123 -17.35 -9.79 6.24
N ASN A 124 -16.41 -10.22 7.08
CA ASN A 124 -16.57 -11.43 7.89
C ASN A 124 -17.21 -11.17 9.26
N ILE A 125 -17.54 -9.93 9.62
CA ILE A 125 -17.94 -9.57 11.00
C ILE A 125 -19.15 -10.37 11.51
N ASN A 126 -20.12 -10.64 10.64
CA ASN A 126 -21.31 -11.39 11.02
C ASN A 126 -20.97 -12.84 11.32
N SER A 127 -20.17 -13.48 10.47
CA SER A 127 -19.69 -14.84 10.69
C SER A 127 -18.83 -14.94 11.94
N LEU A 128 -17.87 -14.03 12.11
CA LEU A 128 -17.01 -13.96 13.30
C LEU A 128 -17.82 -13.77 14.59
N ARG A 129 -18.89 -12.96 14.58
CA ARG A 129 -19.79 -12.82 15.73
C ARG A 129 -20.61 -14.06 16.03
N VAL A 130 -20.92 -14.89 15.04
CA VAL A 130 -21.54 -16.20 15.28
C VAL A 130 -20.52 -17.14 15.93
N LEU A 131 -19.31 -17.23 15.38
CA LEU A 131 -18.23 -18.07 15.91
C LEU A 131 -17.79 -17.64 17.32
N ALA A 132 -17.81 -16.35 17.62
CA ALA A 132 -17.49 -15.79 18.93
C ALA A 132 -18.38 -16.35 20.05
N LYS A 133 -19.66 -16.62 19.73
CA LYS A 133 -20.65 -17.18 20.66
C LYS A 133 -20.51 -18.68 20.87
N SER A 134 -19.77 -19.38 20.00
CA SER A 134 -19.46 -20.80 20.19
C SER A 134 -18.60 -20.99 21.43
N THR A 135 -18.82 -22.09 22.15
CA THR A 135 -17.91 -22.54 23.22
C THR A 135 -16.80 -23.45 22.73
N ASN A 136 -16.88 -23.92 21.48
CA ASN A 136 -16.03 -24.98 20.94
C ASN A 136 -14.90 -24.45 20.04
N ILE A 137 -15.04 -23.21 19.54
CA ILE A 137 -14.10 -22.64 18.57
C ILE A 137 -13.02 -21.82 19.30
N GLY A 138 -11.80 -22.35 19.29
CA GLY A 138 -10.59 -21.69 19.77
C GLY A 138 -9.84 -20.91 18.67
N LYS A 139 -8.58 -20.54 18.95
CA LYS A 139 -7.63 -19.98 17.97
C LYS A 139 -6.64 -21.09 17.54
N SER A 140 -6.34 -21.27 16.25
CA SER A 140 -6.92 -20.59 15.10
C SER A 140 -8.24 -21.23 14.62
N ILE A 141 -9.12 -20.44 14.00
CA ILE A 141 -10.32 -20.96 13.33
C ILE A 141 -9.93 -21.93 12.19
N LYS A 142 -8.84 -21.61 11.47
CA LYS A 142 -8.26 -22.46 10.42
C LYS A 142 -7.90 -23.85 10.95
N SER A 143 -7.09 -23.95 11.99
CA SER A 143 -6.67 -25.25 12.55
C SER A 143 -7.83 -26.00 13.19
N TRP A 144 -8.78 -25.29 13.81
CA TRP A 144 -10.03 -25.91 14.25
C TRP A 144 -10.78 -26.57 13.09
N SER A 145 -10.91 -25.86 11.96
CA SER A 145 -11.54 -26.37 10.72
C SER A 145 -10.79 -27.57 10.13
N GLU A 146 -9.46 -27.60 10.19
CA GLU A 146 -8.61 -28.68 9.67
C GLU A 146 -8.60 -29.93 10.55
N SER A 147 -8.71 -29.77 11.87
CA SER A 147 -8.54 -30.84 12.87
C SER A 147 -9.60 -31.97 12.83
N GLY A 148 -10.53 -31.93 11.87
CA GLY A 148 -11.44 -33.06 11.66
C GLY A 148 -12.46 -33.25 12.78
N HIS A 149 -12.94 -32.17 13.42
CA HIS A 149 -14.26 -32.16 14.07
C HIS A 149 -15.42 -32.52 13.09
N CYS A 150 -15.08 -32.78 11.82
CA CYS A 150 -15.83 -33.51 10.80
C CYS A 150 -15.84 -35.05 10.94
N SER A 151 -15.47 -35.63 12.09
CA SER A 151 -15.59 -37.08 12.34
C SER A 151 -16.84 -37.41 13.17
N ASP A 152 -17.84 -37.97 12.47
CA ASP A 152 -18.94 -38.79 12.99
C ASP A 152 -19.91 -38.21 14.05
N SER A 153 -20.00 -36.89 14.20
CA SER A 153 -21.15 -36.27 14.88
C SER A 153 -21.77 -35.16 14.02
N GLU A 154 -23.08 -34.98 14.16
CA GLU A 154 -23.97 -34.13 13.36
C GLU A 154 -23.53 -32.66 13.25
N HIS A 155 -22.53 -32.36 12.44
CA HIS A 155 -22.09 -30.98 12.18
C HIS A 155 -22.30 -30.60 10.72
N SER A 156 -23.58 -30.59 10.31
CA SER A 156 -24.11 -29.52 9.44
C SER A 156 -24.39 -28.26 10.28
N SER A 157 -23.54 -27.97 11.27
CA SER A 157 -23.75 -26.90 12.24
C SER A 157 -23.38 -25.57 11.61
N ASP A 158 -24.13 -24.53 11.98
CA ASP A 158 -23.94 -23.14 11.54
C ASP A 158 -22.48 -22.66 11.75
N GLU A 159 -21.79 -23.22 12.74
CA GLU A 159 -20.37 -23.01 13.05
C GLU A 159 -19.43 -23.39 11.89
N VAL A 160 -19.58 -24.57 11.29
CA VAL A 160 -18.72 -25.02 10.17
C VAL A 160 -18.91 -24.11 8.96
N LYS A 161 -20.17 -23.73 8.67
CA LYS A 161 -20.48 -22.81 7.59
C LYS A 161 -19.79 -21.46 7.78
N HIS A 162 -19.90 -20.88 8.97
CA HIS A 162 -19.30 -19.59 9.26
C HIS A 162 -17.77 -19.67 9.34
N ALA A 163 -17.19 -20.76 9.85
CA ALA A 163 -15.74 -20.97 9.84
C ALA A 163 -15.19 -21.03 8.41
N ASN A 164 -15.84 -21.79 7.52
CA ASN A 164 -15.44 -21.88 6.11
C ASN A 164 -15.48 -20.52 5.40
N ILE A 165 -16.53 -19.72 5.62
CA ILE A 165 -16.61 -18.36 5.05
C ILE A 165 -15.41 -17.52 5.48
N VAL A 166 -15.13 -17.49 6.79
CA VAL A 166 -14.09 -16.63 7.36
C VAL A 166 -12.70 -17.08 6.91
N VAL A 167 -12.42 -18.39 6.97
CA VAL A 167 -11.10 -18.94 6.64
C VAL A 167 -10.83 -18.83 5.14
N ASN A 168 -11.81 -19.16 4.27
CA ASN A 168 -11.62 -19.05 2.83
C ASN A 168 -11.37 -17.60 2.41
N ASN A 169 -12.22 -16.66 2.84
CA ASN A 169 -12.04 -15.24 2.54
C ASN A 169 -10.66 -14.71 3.00
N ALA A 170 -10.19 -15.15 4.18
CA ALA A 170 -8.88 -14.76 4.68
C ALA A 170 -7.73 -15.40 3.87
N MET A 171 -7.85 -16.67 3.49
CA MET A 171 -6.85 -17.38 2.68
C MET A 171 -6.79 -16.83 1.24
N ASP A 172 -7.93 -16.53 0.61
CA ASP A 172 -8.01 -15.94 -0.73
C ASP A 172 -7.29 -14.60 -0.82
N TYR A 173 -7.41 -13.78 0.22
CA TYR A 173 -6.59 -12.59 0.31
C TYR A 173 -5.10 -12.89 0.42
N GLU A 174 -4.70 -13.85 1.25
CA GLU A 174 -3.28 -14.20 1.38
C GLU A 174 -2.73 -14.74 0.04
N PHE A 175 -3.52 -15.50 -0.72
CA PHE A 175 -3.17 -15.93 -2.08
C PHE A 175 -3.04 -14.74 -3.04
N PHE A 176 -4.01 -13.84 -3.04
CA PHE A 176 -3.97 -12.62 -3.86
C PHE A 176 -2.73 -11.78 -3.54
N ARG A 177 -2.51 -11.47 -2.26
CA ARG A 177 -1.36 -10.68 -1.79
C ARG A 177 -0.04 -11.33 -2.18
N THR A 178 0.09 -12.63 -1.92
CA THR A 178 1.29 -13.40 -2.24
C THR A 178 1.55 -13.41 -3.74
N GLN A 179 0.51 -13.52 -4.57
CA GLN A 179 0.66 -13.43 -6.02
C GLN A 179 1.07 -12.03 -6.47
N ILE A 180 0.45 -10.97 -5.95
CA ILE A 180 0.77 -9.61 -6.37
C ILE A 180 2.26 -9.35 -6.13
N TYR A 181 2.77 -9.67 -4.94
CA TYR A 181 4.19 -9.47 -4.65
C TYR A 181 5.10 -10.49 -5.33
N GLN A 182 4.69 -11.75 -5.47
CA GLN A 182 5.42 -12.88 -6.06
C GLN A 182 6.82 -13.08 -5.44
N TYR A 183 6.88 -13.61 -4.21
CA TYR A 183 8.13 -13.87 -3.50
C TYR A 183 8.79 -15.20 -3.90
N GLU A 184 10.04 -15.43 -3.50
CA GLU A 184 10.71 -16.72 -3.64
C GLU A 184 9.91 -17.85 -2.97
N ASN A 185 9.84 -19.03 -3.59
CA ASN A 185 9.14 -20.23 -3.09
C ASN A 185 7.60 -20.11 -2.95
N THR A 186 6.98 -19.13 -3.61
CA THR A 186 5.52 -18.94 -3.62
C THR A 186 4.74 -20.19 -4.08
N SER A 187 5.34 -21.08 -4.88
CA SER A 187 4.71 -22.31 -5.36
C SER A 187 4.25 -23.25 -4.24
N ASP A 188 4.98 -23.31 -3.12
CA ASP A 188 4.63 -24.21 -2.01
C ASP A 188 3.41 -23.70 -1.24
N PHE A 189 3.19 -22.38 -1.21
CA PHE A 189 2.04 -21.76 -0.56
C PHE A 189 0.72 -22.06 -1.29
N PHE A 190 0.76 -22.32 -2.60
CA PHE A 190 -0.42 -22.67 -3.37
C PHE A 190 -0.79 -24.16 -3.28
N ASN A 191 0.07 -25.00 -2.68
CA ASN A 191 -0.19 -26.43 -2.48
C ASN A 191 -1.01 -26.71 -1.20
N THR A 192 -2.05 -25.92 -0.96
CA THR A 192 -2.95 -26.06 0.20
C THR A 192 -4.37 -26.38 -0.26
N PRO A 193 -5.19 -27.06 0.56
CA PRO A 193 -6.58 -27.36 0.19
C PRO A 193 -7.49 -26.12 0.11
N TYR A 194 -7.01 -24.94 0.52
CA TYR A 194 -7.77 -23.68 0.44
C TYR A 194 -7.56 -22.96 -0.89
N PHE A 195 -6.51 -23.29 -1.64
CA PHE A 195 -6.25 -22.62 -2.90
C PHE A 195 -7.12 -23.23 -4.01
N ASP A 196 -8.09 -22.46 -4.49
CA ASP A 196 -8.91 -22.86 -5.64
C ASP A 196 -8.22 -22.48 -6.96
N SER A 197 -8.05 -21.19 -7.22
CA SER A 197 -7.31 -20.72 -8.39
C SER A 197 -6.85 -19.27 -8.22
N MET A 198 -5.96 -18.84 -9.12
CA MET A 198 -5.55 -17.43 -9.14
C MET A 198 -6.72 -16.49 -9.46
N ASP A 199 -7.59 -16.91 -10.37
CA ASP A 199 -8.82 -16.18 -10.70
C ASP A 199 -9.66 -15.98 -9.44
N HIS A 200 -9.87 -17.06 -8.66
CA HIS A 200 -10.67 -17.01 -7.44
C HIS A 200 -10.14 -15.99 -6.42
N ALA A 201 -8.85 -16.07 -6.12
CA ALA A 201 -8.22 -15.17 -5.14
C ALA A 201 -8.35 -13.68 -5.53
N PHE A 202 -8.17 -13.36 -6.82
CA PHE A 202 -8.37 -12.00 -7.34
C PHE A 202 -9.82 -11.55 -7.23
N PHE A 203 -10.77 -12.38 -7.66
CA PHE A 203 -12.20 -12.05 -7.62
C PHE A 203 -12.67 -11.81 -6.19
N ILE A 204 -12.35 -12.70 -5.25
CA ILE A 204 -12.74 -12.56 -3.84
C ILE A 204 -12.11 -11.30 -3.23
N SER A 205 -10.82 -11.04 -3.45
CA SER A 205 -10.15 -9.86 -2.87
C SER A 205 -10.75 -8.54 -3.38
N TYR A 206 -11.00 -8.43 -4.69
CA TYR A 206 -11.67 -7.25 -5.25
C TYR A 206 -13.12 -7.13 -4.76
N GLN A 207 -13.85 -8.23 -4.71
CA GLN A 207 -15.24 -8.25 -4.22
C GLN A 207 -15.34 -7.74 -2.78
N LEU A 208 -14.47 -8.21 -1.88
CA LEU A 208 -14.48 -7.82 -0.47
C LEU A 208 -14.14 -6.32 -0.31
N VAL A 209 -13.13 -5.82 -1.03
CA VAL A 209 -12.73 -4.41 -0.94
C VAL A 209 -13.77 -3.48 -1.56
N VAL A 210 -14.27 -3.79 -2.76
CA VAL A 210 -15.28 -2.96 -3.42
C VAL A 210 -16.61 -3.05 -2.65
N GLY A 211 -16.96 -4.21 -2.08
CA GLY A 211 -18.08 -4.38 -1.17
C GLY A 211 -17.98 -3.46 0.05
N LEU A 212 -16.82 -3.43 0.72
CA LEU A 212 -16.57 -2.53 1.84
C LEU A 212 -16.71 -1.04 1.46
N LEU A 213 -16.17 -0.66 0.31
CA LEU A 213 -16.30 0.72 -0.19
C LEU A 213 -17.75 1.07 -0.53
N ARG A 214 -18.50 0.16 -1.16
CA ARG A 214 -19.93 0.35 -1.44
C ARG A 214 -20.74 0.51 -0.16
N THR A 215 -20.56 -0.37 0.82
CA THR A 215 -21.31 -0.27 2.07
C THR A 215 -21.00 1.03 2.83
N THR A 216 -19.80 1.59 2.66
CA THR A 216 -19.38 2.82 3.33
C THR A 216 -19.79 4.09 2.57
N PHE A 217 -19.66 4.12 1.24
CA PHE A 217 -19.78 5.34 0.43
C PHE A 217 -20.85 5.30 -0.66
N ASP A 218 -21.28 4.12 -1.10
CA ASP A 218 -22.29 3.92 -2.15
C ASP A 218 -23.37 2.88 -1.76
N PRO A 219 -24.06 3.03 -0.61
CA PRO A 219 -24.94 1.98 -0.08
C PRO A 219 -26.19 1.75 -0.94
N LYS A 220 -26.55 2.71 -1.81
CA LYS A 220 -27.68 2.59 -2.73
C LYS A 220 -27.27 2.05 -4.10
N GLY A 221 -25.97 1.98 -4.37
CA GLY A 221 -25.43 1.77 -5.71
C GLY A 221 -25.66 2.99 -6.59
N GLY A 222 -24.61 3.44 -7.26
CA GLY A 222 -24.70 4.57 -8.18
C GLY A 222 -23.42 4.83 -8.95
N PHE A 223 -22.26 4.67 -8.31
CA PHE A 223 -20.98 5.02 -8.93
C PHE A 223 -19.90 3.96 -8.75
N LEU A 224 -19.91 3.17 -7.67
CA LEU A 224 -18.97 2.06 -7.52
C LEU A 224 -19.44 0.83 -8.32
N PRO A 225 -18.51 -0.03 -8.79
CA PRO A 225 -18.85 -1.24 -9.52
C PRO A 225 -19.75 -2.20 -8.72
N ASP A 226 -20.69 -2.86 -9.40
CA ASP A 226 -21.61 -3.82 -8.76
C ASP A 226 -20.96 -5.20 -8.61
N VAL A 227 -20.57 -5.51 -7.37
CA VAL A 227 -19.90 -6.77 -7.01
C VAL A 227 -20.81 -8.01 -7.16
N GLU A 228 -22.13 -7.86 -7.06
CA GLU A 228 -23.07 -8.98 -7.21
C GLU A 228 -23.19 -9.43 -8.67
N ALA A 229 -23.11 -8.48 -9.61
CA ALA A 229 -23.08 -8.77 -11.03
C ALA A 229 -21.83 -9.60 -11.40
N TRP A 230 -20.67 -9.29 -10.80
CA TRP A 230 -19.44 -10.03 -11.03
C TRP A 230 -19.54 -11.49 -10.59
N ASN A 231 -20.12 -11.73 -9.41
CA ASN A 231 -20.28 -13.10 -8.88
C ASN A 231 -21.06 -14.00 -9.84
N THR A 232 -22.10 -13.46 -10.47
CA THR A 232 -22.93 -14.20 -11.42
C THR A 232 -22.14 -14.58 -12.68
N GLU A 233 -21.41 -13.63 -13.25
CA GLU A 233 -20.62 -13.84 -14.46
C GLU A 233 -19.41 -14.76 -14.20
N TYR A 234 -18.72 -14.56 -13.08
CA TYR A 234 -17.61 -15.41 -12.66
C TYR A 234 -18.04 -16.85 -12.38
N THR A 235 -19.16 -17.05 -11.68
CA THR A 235 -19.71 -18.40 -11.43
C THR A 235 -20.00 -19.11 -12.75
N LYS A 236 -20.56 -18.40 -13.74
CA LYS A 236 -20.79 -18.96 -15.08
C LYS A 236 -19.47 -19.30 -15.77
N PHE A 237 -18.48 -18.42 -15.73
CA PHE A 237 -17.16 -18.65 -16.31
C PHE A 237 -16.49 -19.90 -15.74
N ILE A 238 -16.49 -20.08 -14.41
CA ILE A 238 -15.90 -21.26 -13.76
C ILE A 238 -16.66 -22.55 -14.10
N GLN A 239 -17.98 -22.50 -14.26
CA GLN A 239 -18.76 -23.67 -14.69
C GLN A 239 -18.44 -24.10 -16.14
N GLU A 240 -18.08 -23.14 -17.00
CA GLU A 240 -17.73 -23.37 -18.41
C GLU A 240 -16.27 -23.79 -18.59
N LYS A 241 -15.36 -23.28 -17.75
CA LYS A 241 -13.95 -23.67 -17.67
C LYS A 241 -13.88 -25.09 -17.09
N GLN A 242 -13.64 -26.10 -17.93
CA GLN A 242 -13.40 -27.47 -17.44
C GLN A 242 -12.28 -27.43 -16.38
N ALA A 243 -12.46 -28.18 -15.30
CA ALA A 243 -11.58 -28.20 -14.13
C ALA A 243 -10.15 -28.68 -14.50
N ASP A 244 -9.35 -27.77 -15.04
CA ASP A 244 -7.91 -27.93 -15.14
C ASP A 244 -7.26 -27.46 -13.85
N THR A 245 -6.11 -28.07 -13.54
CA THR A 245 -5.25 -27.79 -12.39
C THR A 245 -5.08 -26.28 -12.17
N PRO A 246 -5.07 -25.79 -10.91
CA PRO A 246 -4.82 -24.37 -10.62
C PRO A 246 -3.50 -23.92 -11.26
N GLU A 247 -3.56 -23.08 -12.29
CA GLU A 247 -2.35 -22.58 -12.96
C GLU A 247 -1.79 -21.39 -12.19
N VAL A 248 -0.69 -21.60 -11.48
CA VAL A 248 0.08 -20.51 -10.87
C VAL A 248 0.96 -19.90 -11.95
N VAL A 249 0.65 -18.67 -12.34
CA VAL A 249 1.45 -17.92 -13.32
C VAL A 249 2.55 -17.17 -12.59
N LEU A 250 3.81 -17.52 -12.86
CA LEU A 250 4.98 -16.77 -12.37
C LEU A 250 5.55 -15.91 -13.49
N TYR A 251 5.73 -14.62 -13.20
CA TYR A 251 6.30 -13.65 -14.12
C TYR A 251 7.80 -13.45 -13.88
N PRO A 252 8.57 -13.02 -14.90
CA PRO A 252 10.00 -12.77 -14.76
C PRO A 252 10.34 -11.57 -13.86
N VAL A 253 9.35 -10.77 -13.50
CA VAL A 253 9.46 -9.61 -12.60
C VAL A 253 8.34 -9.75 -11.57
N SER A 254 8.69 -9.58 -10.30
CA SER A 254 7.76 -9.64 -9.16
C SER A 254 7.08 -8.29 -8.95
N GLY A 255 5.96 -8.26 -8.21
CA GLY A 255 5.32 -6.97 -7.87
C GLY A 255 6.18 -6.15 -6.92
N LEU A 256 6.98 -6.82 -6.08
CA LEU A 256 7.97 -6.17 -5.23
C LEU A 256 9.03 -5.43 -6.07
N ASP A 257 9.53 -6.06 -7.14
CA ASP A 257 10.49 -5.41 -8.05
C ASP A 257 9.91 -4.14 -8.70
N LEU A 258 8.61 -4.10 -8.98
CA LEU A 258 7.93 -2.92 -9.53
C LEU A 258 7.85 -1.78 -8.52
N LEU A 259 7.40 -2.09 -7.30
CA LEU A 259 7.24 -1.10 -6.23
C LEU A 259 8.59 -0.50 -5.85
N GLU A 260 9.59 -1.36 -5.61
CA GLU A 260 10.94 -0.97 -5.24
C GLU A 260 11.68 -0.27 -6.38
N GLY A 261 11.55 -0.76 -7.62
CA GLY A 261 12.16 -0.13 -8.79
C GLY A 261 11.64 1.28 -9.06
N GLN A 262 10.33 1.50 -8.96
CA GLN A 262 9.74 2.83 -9.13
C GLN A 262 10.21 3.80 -8.03
N ALA A 263 10.09 3.40 -6.76
CA ALA A 263 10.51 4.23 -5.62
C ALA A 263 12.02 4.53 -5.67
N ARG A 264 12.84 3.54 -6.07
CA ARG A 264 14.29 3.70 -6.23
C ARG A 264 14.64 4.70 -7.32
N LEU A 265 14.09 4.58 -8.53
CA LEU A 265 14.45 5.50 -9.60
C LEU A 265 13.95 6.92 -9.34
N ILE A 266 12.81 7.11 -8.67
CA ILE A 266 12.38 8.42 -8.17
C ILE A 266 13.38 8.98 -7.14
N GLN A 267 13.82 8.16 -6.19
CA GLN A 267 14.85 8.55 -5.23
C GLN A 267 16.16 8.95 -5.93
N LEU A 268 16.61 8.17 -6.91
CA LEU A 268 17.86 8.43 -7.64
C LEU A 268 17.75 9.67 -8.54
N GLN A 269 16.59 9.94 -9.15
CA GLN A 269 16.30 11.22 -9.82
C GLN A 269 16.57 12.39 -8.89
N TYR A 270 15.96 12.39 -7.70
CA TYR A 270 16.21 13.47 -6.74
C TYR A 270 17.68 13.54 -6.32
N LEU A 271 18.25 12.40 -5.90
CA LEU A 271 19.61 12.33 -5.35
C LEU A 271 20.63 12.89 -6.34
N CYS A 272 20.59 12.47 -7.60
CA CYS A 272 21.54 12.87 -8.64
C CYS A 272 21.36 14.33 -9.07
N LEU A 273 20.16 14.91 -8.93
CA LEU A 273 19.81 16.21 -9.48
C LEU A 273 19.79 17.35 -8.46
N ALA A 274 19.69 17.03 -7.17
CA ALA A 274 19.50 18.00 -6.09
C ALA A 274 20.68 18.97 -5.90
N HIS A 275 21.92 18.56 -6.19
CA HIS A 275 23.10 19.41 -6.00
C HIS A 275 24.21 19.12 -7.01
N GLU A 276 25.06 20.11 -7.31
CA GLU A 276 26.19 19.94 -8.25
C GLU A 276 27.24 18.93 -7.76
N SER A 277 27.26 18.65 -6.45
CA SER A 277 28.13 17.66 -5.82
C SER A 277 27.42 16.33 -5.53
N SER A 278 26.17 16.18 -5.98
CA SER A 278 25.48 14.91 -5.93
C SER A 278 26.21 13.85 -6.76
N PRO A 279 26.09 12.56 -6.40
CA PRO A 279 26.67 11.50 -7.22
C PRO A 279 26.02 11.49 -8.60
N SER A 280 26.81 11.14 -9.61
CA SER A 280 26.31 10.79 -10.94
C SER A 280 25.53 9.48 -10.90
N PHE A 281 24.68 9.26 -11.89
CA PHE A 281 23.90 8.02 -11.97
C PHE A 281 24.80 6.78 -12.08
N ALA A 282 25.86 6.85 -12.89
CA ALA A 282 26.87 5.81 -12.99
C ALA A 282 27.52 5.46 -11.64
N GLU A 283 27.86 6.47 -10.81
CA GLU A 283 28.41 6.23 -9.47
C GLU A 283 27.38 5.55 -8.55
N THR A 284 26.09 5.91 -8.65
CA THR A 284 25.05 5.26 -7.85
C THR A 284 24.87 3.78 -8.23
N ILE A 285 24.93 3.47 -9.53
CA ILE A 285 24.85 2.09 -10.03
C ILE A 285 26.07 1.29 -9.56
N GLN A 286 27.28 1.84 -9.69
CA GLN A 286 28.50 1.19 -9.20
C GLN A 286 28.46 0.95 -7.68
N GLY A 287 27.75 1.82 -6.94
CA GLY A 287 27.49 1.66 -5.51
C GLY A 287 26.39 0.65 -5.15
N GLY A 288 25.85 -0.10 -6.12
CA GLY A 288 24.85 -1.15 -5.90
C GLY A 288 23.44 -0.64 -5.63
N GLN A 289 23.12 0.62 -5.97
CA GLN A 289 21.79 1.20 -5.69
C GLN A 289 20.67 0.61 -6.57
N LEU A 290 21.01 -0.17 -7.60
CA LEU A 290 20.07 -0.90 -8.47
C LEU A 290 20.29 -2.42 -8.38
N ASP A 291 20.92 -2.91 -7.30
CA ASP A 291 21.10 -4.35 -7.11
C ASP A 291 19.80 -5.02 -6.60
N GLY A 292 19.54 -6.24 -7.05
CA GLY A 292 18.37 -7.03 -6.62
C GLY A 292 17.04 -6.34 -6.93
N VAL A 293 16.12 -6.36 -5.95
CA VAL A 293 14.73 -5.89 -6.11
C VAL A 293 14.63 -4.44 -6.60
N TYR A 294 15.64 -3.61 -6.30
CA TYR A 294 15.67 -2.20 -6.68
C TYR A 294 15.96 -1.95 -8.16
N GLY A 295 16.53 -2.93 -8.88
CA GLY A 295 16.85 -2.80 -10.30
C GLY A 295 16.30 -3.91 -11.19
N ASN A 296 15.78 -5.02 -10.64
CA ASN A 296 15.25 -6.14 -11.42
C ASN A 296 14.24 -5.71 -12.48
N ALA A 297 13.23 -4.90 -12.12
CA ALA A 297 12.23 -4.41 -13.05
C ALA A 297 12.84 -3.49 -14.13
N PHE A 298 13.72 -2.57 -13.73
CA PHE A 298 14.37 -1.64 -14.67
C PHE A 298 15.29 -2.39 -15.65
N ASN A 299 16.05 -3.36 -15.16
CA ASN A 299 16.90 -4.23 -15.98
C ASN A 299 16.08 -5.06 -16.98
N TYR A 300 14.93 -5.59 -16.55
CA TYR A 300 14.00 -6.26 -17.45
C TYR A 300 13.50 -5.33 -18.56
N PHE A 301 13.08 -4.11 -18.20
CA PHE A 301 12.66 -3.09 -19.15
C PHE A 301 13.77 -2.78 -20.17
N LEU A 302 14.99 -2.49 -19.71
CA LEU A 302 16.15 -2.21 -20.56
C LEU A 302 16.44 -3.36 -21.54
N GLN A 303 16.41 -4.60 -21.04
CA GLN A 303 16.57 -5.79 -21.86
C GLN A 303 15.47 -5.90 -22.92
N LYS A 304 14.23 -5.59 -22.57
CA LYS A 304 13.10 -5.65 -23.50
C LYS A 304 13.15 -4.60 -24.60
N VAL A 305 13.55 -3.38 -24.27
CA VAL A 305 13.72 -2.31 -25.27
C VAL A 305 15.06 -2.39 -26.02
N GLY A 306 15.91 -3.37 -25.69
CA GLY A 306 17.20 -3.59 -26.35
C GLY A 306 18.20 -2.47 -26.10
N CYS A 307 18.15 -1.82 -24.93
CA CYS A 307 19.03 -0.71 -24.56
C CYS A 307 19.98 -1.11 -23.43
N GLU A 308 21.16 -0.49 -23.43
CA GLU A 308 22.08 -0.55 -22.29
C GLU A 308 21.58 0.36 -21.16
N CYS A 309 22.09 0.13 -19.95
CA CYS A 309 21.81 1.00 -18.81
C CYS A 309 22.36 2.42 -19.11
N PRO A 310 21.54 3.48 -18.97
CA PRO A 310 21.97 4.82 -19.34
C PRO A 310 23.01 5.36 -18.35
N GLU A 311 23.94 6.19 -18.85
CA GLU A 311 24.95 6.84 -18.01
C GLU A 311 24.38 8.02 -17.19
N SER A 312 23.25 8.58 -17.63
CA SER A 312 22.62 9.76 -17.04
C SER A 312 21.22 9.43 -16.51
N ILE A 313 20.90 9.97 -15.33
CA ILE A 313 19.56 9.88 -14.73
C ILE A 313 18.49 10.63 -15.54
N LEU A 314 18.92 11.56 -16.41
CA LEU A 314 18.05 12.33 -17.30
C LEU A 314 17.83 11.66 -18.66
N ASP A 315 18.44 10.48 -18.89
CA ASP A 315 18.16 9.73 -20.12
C ASP A 315 16.66 9.36 -20.18
N PRO A 316 15.97 9.55 -21.32
CA PRO A 316 14.53 9.29 -21.42
C PRO A 316 14.11 7.86 -21.05
N LEU A 317 15.02 6.88 -21.05
CA LEU A 317 14.70 5.54 -20.55
C LEU A 317 14.23 5.52 -19.09
N VAL A 318 14.74 6.42 -18.24
CA VAL A 318 14.35 6.50 -16.83
C VAL A 318 12.89 6.96 -16.67
N PRO A 319 12.46 8.12 -17.21
CA PRO A 319 11.06 8.54 -17.11
C PRO A 319 10.09 7.62 -17.86
N ILE A 320 10.51 6.97 -18.97
CA ILE A 320 9.68 5.96 -19.65
C ILE A 320 9.41 4.77 -18.71
N PHE A 321 10.44 4.25 -18.05
CA PHE A 321 10.27 3.18 -17.07
C PHE A 321 9.32 3.59 -15.93
N LEU A 322 9.51 4.79 -15.37
CA LEU A 322 8.64 5.29 -14.29
C LEU A 322 7.18 5.42 -14.73
N LEU A 323 6.93 5.85 -15.97
CA LEU A 323 5.60 5.91 -16.56
C LEU A 323 4.99 4.52 -16.73
N ILE A 324 5.78 3.55 -17.19
CA ILE A 324 5.35 2.16 -17.31
C ILE A 324 4.96 1.60 -15.93
N CYS A 325 5.73 1.87 -14.88
CA CYS A 325 5.37 1.51 -13.50
C CYS A 325 4.06 2.17 -13.07
N ASP A 326 3.88 3.46 -13.34
CA ASP A 326 2.64 4.18 -13.02
C ASP A 326 1.41 3.55 -13.69
N ILE A 327 1.48 3.26 -15.00
CA ILE A 327 0.38 2.61 -15.74
C ILE A 327 0.10 1.19 -15.22
N SER A 328 1.14 0.48 -14.83
CA SER A 328 1.05 -0.92 -14.39
C SER A 328 0.44 -1.06 -13.00
N LEU A 329 0.79 -0.16 -12.07
CA LEU A 329 0.25 -0.15 -10.70
C LEU A 329 -1.18 0.41 -10.60
N ASN A 330 -1.69 1.01 -11.68
CA ASN A 330 -3.03 1.59 -11.76
C ASN A 330 -3.91 0.83 -12.76
N PRO A 331 -4.24 -0.45 -12.53
CA PRO A 331 -5.30 -1.09 -13.27
C PRO A 331 -6.63 -0.36 -13.08
N SER A 332 -7.40 -0.31 -14.16
CA SER A 332 -8.75 0.27 -14.20
C SER A 332 -9.83 -0.82 -14.11
N GLU A 333 -9.44 -2.08 -14.35
CA GLU A 333 -10.32 -3.23 -14.40
C GLU A 333 -10.70 -3.69 -12.98
N GLY A 334 -12.01 -3.86 -12.73
CA GLY A 334 -12.54 -4.22 -11.40
C GLY A 334 -12.60 -3.03 -10.43
N PHE A 335 -11.65 -2.10 -10.46
CA PHE A 335 -11.76 -0.84 -9.74
C PHE A 335 -10.95 0.26 -10.45
N PRO A 336 -11.46 1.49 -10.60
CA PRO A 336 -12.78 1.97 -10.22
C PRO A 336 -13.91 1.54 -11.17
N PHE A 337 -13.59 0.90 -12.29
CA PHE A 337 -14.58 0.47 -13.28
C PHE A 337 -14.99 -0.99 -13.08
N LYS A 338 -16.07 -1.40 -13.72
CA LYS A 338 -16.51 -2.80 -13.71
C LYS A 338 -15.50 -3.71 -14.41
N VAL A 339 -15.53 -4.99 -14.07
CA VAL A 339 -14.93 -6.04 -14.91
C VAL A 339 -15.67 -6.05 -16.25
N SER A 340 -14.93 -5.80 -17.32
CA SER A 340 -15.36 -5.77 -18.71
C SER A 340 -15.22 -7.15 -19.38
N ASP A 341 -14.21 -7.92 -18.98
CA ASP A 341 -13.96 -9.29 -19.46
C ASP A 341 -13.46 -10.18 -18.31
N VAL A 342 -14.33 -11.07 -17.84
CA VAL A 342 -14.06 -12.00 -16.74
C VAL A 342 -12.88 -12.93 -17.04
N GLU A 343 -12.67 -13.33 -18.30
CA GLU A 343 -11.58 -14.23 -18.68
C GLU A 343 -10.22 -13.53 -18.63
N ARG A 344 -10.22 -12.22 -18.90
CA ARG A 344 -9.00 -11.40 -18.89
C ARG A 344 -8.76 -10.67 -17.58
N PHE A 345 -9.75 -10.62 -16.68
CA PHE A 345 -9.73 -9.83 -15.45
C PHE A 345 -8.39 -9.91 -14.71
N VAL A 346 -7.92 -11.11 -14.36
CA VAL A 346 -6.66 -11.27 -13.62
C VAL A 346 -5.47 -10.67 -14.36
N LYS A 347 -5.38 -10.90 -15.67
CA LYS A 347 -4.27 -10.35 -16.49
C LYS A 347 -4.33 -8.83 -16.51
N ASP A 348 -5.53 -8.26 -16.68
CA ASP A 348 -5.71 -6.82 -16.82
C ASP A 348 -5.70 -6.09 -15.46
N ALA A 349 -5.85 -6.81 -14.34
CA ALA A 349 -5.72 -6.33 -12.96
C ALA A 349 -4.33 -6.60 -12.34
N ASP A 350 -3.56 -7.59 -12.79
CA ASP A 350 -2.24 -7.91 -12.25
C ASP A 350 -1.19 -6.90 -12.75
N PRO A 351 -0.56 -6.11 -11.85
CA PRO A 351 0.43 -5.11 -12.24
C PRO A 351 1.66 -5.73 -12.93
N LYS A 352 2.01 -6.98 -12.62
CA LYS A 352 3.14 -7.67 -13.23
C LYS A 352 2.87 -7.93 -14.70
N TYR A 353 1.70 -8.49 -15.03
CA TYR A 353 1.32 -8.73 -16.42
C TYR A 353 1.29 -7.42 -17.21
N ARG A 354 0.61 -6.39 -16.67
CA ARG A 354 0.55 -5.05 -17.29
C ARG A 354 1.94 -4.49 -17.56
N PHE A 355 2.87 -4.62 -16.61
CA PHE A 355 4.24 -4.17 -16.78
C PHE A 355 4.95 -4.84 -17.96
N LEU A 356 4.80 -6.16 -18.12
CA LEU A 356 5.40 -6.88 -19.26
C LEU A 356 4.81 -6.42 -20.60
N ILE A 357 3.50 -6.20 -20.64
CA ILE A 357 2.81 -5.70 -21.84
C ILE A 357 3.28 -4.28 -22.19
N MET A 358 3.37 -3.39 -21.19
CA MET A 358 3.85 -2.02 -21.38
C MET A 358 5.33 -1.98 -21.77
N CYS A 359 6.18 -2.87 -21.27
CA CYS A 359 7.56 -3.02 -21.76
C CYS A 359 7.59 -3.46 -23.23
N GLY A 360 6.67 -4.33 -23.65
CA GLY A 360 6.50 -4.72 -25.06
C GLY A 360 6.08 -3.52 -25.93
N ALA A 361 5.07 -2.77 -25.49
CA ALA A 361 4.63 -1.55 -26.17
C ALA A 361 5.77 -0.52 -26.29
N ALA A 362 6.57 -0.36 -25.23
CA ALA A 362 7.73 0.51 -25.24
C ALA A 362 8.81 0.03 -26.22
N ALA A 363 9.06 -1.29 -26.30
CA ALA A 363 10.03 -1.84 -27.24
C ALA A 363 9.66 -1.57 -28.70
N GLU A 364 8.36 -1.57 -29.02
CA GLU A 364 7.85 -1.26 -30.35
C GLU A 364 7.96 0.24 -30.69
N ASN A 365 7.88 1.12 -29.68
CA ASN A 365 7.76 2.58 -29.86
C ASN A 365 8.93 3.38 -29.26
N ILE A 366 10.06 2.73 -28.92
CA ILE A 366 11.11 3.31 -28.07
C ILE A 366 11.71 4.61 -28.62
N ASN A 367 11.86 4.71 -29.95
CA ASN A 367 12.43 5.90 -30.58
C ASN A 367 11.52 7.11 -30.47
N GLU A 368 10.21 6.90 -30.61
CA GLU A 368 9.21 7.95 -30.48
C GLU A 368 9.08 8.37 -29.02
N LEU A 369 8.99 7.40 -28.10
CA LEU A 369 8.94 7.67 -26.66
C LEU A 369 10.15 8.49 -26.16
N ARG A 370 11.35 8.18 -26.65
CA ARG A 370 12.58 8.93 -26.33
C ARG A 370 12.55 10.37 -26.84
N ALA A 371 11.86 10.62 -27.95
CA ALA A 371 11.71 11.97 -28.50
C ALA A 371 10.61 12.78 -27.79
N LEU A 372 9.67 12.10 -27.11
CA LEU A 372 8.55 12.74 -26.42
C LEU A 372 8.96 13.34 -25.08
N ILE A 373 9.83 12.70 -24.30
CA ILE A 373 10.09 13.12 -22.91
C ILE A 373 11.44 13.82 -22.80
N SER A 374 11.39 15.11 -22.51
CA SER A 374 12.56 15.98 -22.35
C SER A 374 12.43 16.97 -21.20
N GLU A 375 11.24 17.55 -21.00
CA GLU A 375 11.00 18.64 -20.04
C GLU A 375 10.22 18.19 -18.79
N TYR A 376 9.77 16.92 -18.75
CA TYR A 376 8.99 16.34 -17.66
C TYR A 376 7.66 17.09 -17.42
N SER A 377 6.98 17.43 -18.50
CA SER A 377 5.73 18.18 -18.48
C SER A 377 4.49 17.28 -18.52
N ARG A 378 3.33 17.86 -18.16
CA ARG A 378 2.02 17.21 -18.25
C ARG A 378 1.71 16.71 -19.65
N ASP A 379 2.01 17.50 -20.67
CA ASP A 379 1.71 17.16 -22.07
C ASP A 379 2.57 15.99 -22.55
N GLU A 380 3.84 15.93 -22.13
CA GLU A 380 4.72 14.81 -22.42
C GLU A 380 4.26 13.53 -21.70
N TYR A 381 3.79 13.62 -20.44
CA TYR A 381 3.20 12.49 -19.73
C TYR A 381 2.01 11.91 -20.51
N ILE A 382 1.07 12.77 -20.94
CA ILE A 382 -0.12 12.33 -21.65
C ILE A 382 0.24 11.73 -22.99
N ALA A 383 1.08 12.39 -23.79
CA ALA A 383 1.45 11.89 -25.10
C ALA A 383 2.16 10.53 -25.03
N ALA A 384 3.09 10.37 -24.08
CA ALA A 384 3.78 9.10 -23.88
C ALA A 384 2.85 8.00 -23.35
N ALA A 385 1.93 8.34 -22.44
CA ALA A 385 0.96 7.40 -21.88
C ALA A 385 -0.06 6.94 -22.93
N ASP A 386 -0.55 7.85 -23.77
CA ASP A 386 -1.41 7.54 -24.93
C ASP A 386 -0.72 6.56 -25.87
N LEU A 387 0.55 6.80 -26.21
CA LEU A 387 1.33 5.93 -27.09
C LEU A 387 1.50 4.51 -26.52
N LEU A 388 1.79 4.39 -25.22
CA LEU A 388 1.94 3.11 -24.53
C LEU A 388 0.62 2.33 -24.44
N THR A 389 -0.47 2.99 -24.05
CA THR A 389 -1.75 2.33 -23.73
C THR A 389 -2.60 2.01 -24.96
N SER A 390 -2.58 2.88 -25.99
CA SER A 390 -3.40 2.71 -27.19
C SER A 390 -3.08 1.43 -27.96
N SER A 391 -1.81 1.03 -27.97
CA SER A 391 -1.33 -0.16 -28.69
C SER A 391 -1.94 -1.47 -28.20
N TRP A 392 -2.40 -1.50 -26.95
CA TRP A 392 -2.95 -2.69 -26.29
C TRP A 392 -4.41 -2.55 -25.85
N GLY A 393 -5.08 -1.44 -26.21
CA GLY A 393 -6.46 -1.17 -25.84
C GLY A 393 -6.67 -0.95 -24.35
N TYR A 394 -5.62 -0.58 -23.61
CA TYR A 394 -5.75 -0.17 -22.22
C TYR A 394 -6.25 1.25 -22.11
N SER A 395 -7.00 1.51 -21.04
CA SER A 395 -7.43 2.86 -20.71
C SER A 395 -6.20 3.73 -20.42
N HIS A 396 -6.26 4.99 -20.85
CA HIS A 396 -5.26 5.99 -20.50
C HIS A 396 -5.17 6.10 -18.96
N PRO A 397 -3.98 6.26 -18.35
CA PRO A 397 -3.82 6.30 -16.89
C PRO A 397 -4.58 7.45 -16.19
N LEU A 398 -5.00 8.48 -16.94
CA LEU A 398 -5.88 9.54 -16.41
C LEU A 398 -7.36 9.16 -16.33
N ALA A 399 -7.80 8.03 -16.89
CA ALA A 399 -9.19 7.60 -16.80
C ALA A 399 -9.64 7.39 -15.35
N ILE A 400 -8.75 6.88 -14.49
CA ILE A 400 -9.03 6.67 -13.06
C ILE A 400 -9.14 8.02 -12.32
N PRO A 401 -8.16 8.93 -12.40
CA PRO A 401 -8.29 10.30 -11.92
C PRO A 401 -9.55 11.03 -12.39
N GLU A 402 -9.92 10.86 -13.66
CA GLU A 402 -11.12 11.47 -14.22
C GLU A 402 -12.40 10.91 -13.58
N GLU A 403 -12.51 9.59 -13.44
CA GLU A 403 -13.63 8.94 -12.76
C GLU A 403 -13.78 9.39 -11.31
N VAL A 404 -12.65 9.47 -10.58
CA VAL A 404 -12.64 10.01 -9.21
C VAL A 404 -13.09 11.46 -9.16
N TRP A 405 -12.76 12.26 -10.19
CA TRP A 405 -13.26 13.63 -10.27
C TRP A 405 -14.78 13.65 -10.46
N TYR A 406 -15.35 12.82 -11.33
CA TYR A 406 -16.80 12.70 -11.44
C TYR A 406 -17.46 12.27 -10.13
N TRP A 407 -16.81 11.41 -9.33
CA TRP A 407 -17.31 11.07 -8.00
C TRP A 407 -17.31 12.27 -7.06
N TYR A 408 -16.22 13.02 -7.01
CA TYR A 408 -16.11 14.18 -6.12
C TYR A 408 -17.07 15.32 -6.50
N GLU A 409 -17.37 15.54 -7.79
CA GLU A 409 -18.41 16.50 -8.22
C GLU A 409 -19.84 16.00 -7.99
N GLY A 410 -20.07 14.71 -8.18
CA GLY A 410 -21.42 14.14 -8.27
C GLY A 410 -21.94 13.47 -7.01
N GLN A 411 -21.06 13.04 -6.10
CA GLN A 411 -21.40 12.19 -4.96
C GLN A 411 -21.10 12.90 -3.64
N GLU A 412 -22.15 13.24 -2.89
CA GLU A 412 -22.06 13.91 -1.59
C GLU A 412 -21.16 13.15 -0.61
N SER A 413 -21.23 11.81 -0.59
CA SER A 413 -20.40 10.97 0.28
C SER A 413 -18.90 11.12 -0.01
N ILE A 414 -18.51 11.44 -1.24
CA ILE A 414 -17.11 11.63 -1.64
C ILE A 414 -16.69 13.08 -1.40
N SER A 415 -17.54 14.07 -1.67
CA SER A 415 -17.26 15.46 -1.31
C SER A 415 -17.10 15.65 0.20
N GLU A 416 -17.93 14.98 1.01
CA GLU A 416 -17.76 14.94 2.47
C GLU A 416 -16.44 14.26 2.86
N LEU A 417 -16.08 13.15 2.22
CA LEU A 417 -14.84 12.42 2.51
C LEU A 417 -13.58 13.27 2.27
N VAL A 418 -13.59 14.10 1.22
CA VAL A 418 -12.49 15.06 0.95
C VAL A 418 -12.40 16.11 2.07
N GLN A 419 -13.54 16.63 2.53
CA GLN A 419 -13.57 17.58 3.66
C GLN A 419 -13.10 16.94 4.97
N GLU A 420 -13.49 15.69 5.23
CA GLU A 420 -13.02 14.90 6.38
C GLU A 420 -11.48 14.79 6.37
N LYS A 421 -10.86 14.58 5.19
CA LYS A 421 -9.40 14.54 5.06
C LYS A 421 -8.73 15.89 5.27
N GLU A 422 -9.28 16.96 4.69
CA GLU A 422 -8.72 18.31 4.82
C GLU A 422 -8.70 18.79 6.27
N GLY A 423 -9.76 18.50 7.03
CA GLY A 423 -9.83 18.80 8.46
C GLY A 423 -9.26 17.71 9.37
N PHE A 424 -8.78 16.59 8.82
CA PHE A 424 -8.40 15.37 9.56
C PHE A 424 -9.46 14.93 10.60
N ASN A 425 -10.72 15.21 10.31
CA ASN A 425 -11.87 15.00 11.20
C ASN A 425 -12.83 14.03 10.55
N PHE A 426 -12.47 12.74 10.63
CA PHE A 426 -13.22 11.66 10.01
C PHE A 426 -14.39 11.21 10.87
N LYS A 427 -15.47 10.76 10.22
CA LYS A 427 -16.54 10.05 10.93
C LYS A 427 -15.97 8.77 11.56
N MET A 428 -16.46 8.44 12.75
CA MET A 428 -15.98 7.29 13.51
C MET A 428 -16.30 5.95 12.84
N GLU A 429 -17.40 5.87 12.07
CA GLU A 429 -17.71 4.65 11.33
C GLU A 429 -16.63 4.40 10.27
N ASN A 430 -16.09 3.18 10.23
CA ASN A 430 -15.10 2.77 9.24
C ASN A 430 -13.94 3.78 9.08
N LEU A 431 -13.50 4.45 10.15
CA LEU A 431 -12.51 5.54 10.07
C LEU A 431 -11.23 5.13 9.32
N ALA A 432 -10.71 3.92 9.55
CA ALA A 432 -9.55 3.42 8.82
C ALA A 432 -9.79 3.35 7.30
N VAL A 433 -10.97 2.89 6.90
CA VAL A 433 -11.40 2.85 5.48
C VAL A 433 -11.53 4.26 4.91
N ARG A 434 -12.13 5.18 5.69
CA ARG A 434 -12.26 6.60 5.30
C ARG A 434 -10.91 7.29 5.13
N LEU A 435 -9.96 7.07 6.04
CA LEU A 435 -8.64 7.65 5.94
C LEU A 435 -7.88 7.15 4.70
N LEU A 436 -7.90 5.83 4.45
CA LEU A 436 -7.22 5.24 3.30
C LEU A 436 -7.88 5.65 1.98
N PHE A 437 -9.22 5.58 1.90
CA PHE A 437 -9.93 5.92 0.68
C PHE A 437 -9.93 7.43 0.38
N SER A 438 -10.00 8.29 1.40
CA SER A 438 -9.84 9.73 1.20
C SER A 438 -8.46 10.09 0.66
N SER A 439 -7.42 9.34 1.05
CA SER A 439 -6.07 9.51 0.53
C SER A 439 -6.00 9.10 -0.94
N PHE A 440 -6.65 8.00 -1.33
CA PHE A 440 -6.80 7.63 -2.74
C PHE A 440 -7.54 8.69 -3.56
N VAL A 441 -8.69 9.17 -3.08
CA VAL A 441 -9.50 10.18 -3.75
C VAL A 441 -8.69 11.46 -3.92
N SER A 442 -8.12 11.99 -2.84
CA SER A 442 -7.35 13.22 -2.89
C SER A 442 -6.10 13.10 -3.78
N PHE A 443 -5.42 11.96 -3.77
CA PHE A 443 -4.26 11.71 -4.62
C PHE A 443 -4.66 11.75 -6.09
N ASN A 444 -5.76 11.08 -6.46
CA ASN A 444 -6.24 11.03 -7.83
C ASN A 444 -6.80 12.37 -8.33
N LEU A 445 -7.46 13.17 -7.47
CA LEU A 445 -7.90 14.53 -7.82
C LEU A 445 -6.71 15.44 -8.18
N ASP A 446 -5.61 15.36 -7.43
CA ASP A 446 -4.42 16.15 -7.74
C ASP A 446 -3.66 15.57 -8.93
N LYS A 447 -3.61 14.23 -9.06
CA LYS A 447 -3.00 13.54 -10.21
C LYS A 447 -3.71 13.84 -11.52
N TYR A 448 -5.02 14.09 -11.53
CA TYR A 448 -5.73 14.55 -12.73
C TYR A 448 -5.13 15.85 -13.30
N ASN A 449 -4.76 16.76 -12.39
CA ASN A 449 -4.24 18.08 -12.73
C ASN A 449 -2.73 18.10 -12.93
N SER A 450 -1.97 17.23 -12.26
CA SER A 450 -0.49 17.24 -12.29
C SER A 450 0.09 15.82 -12.32
N PRO A 451 -0.27 14.99 -13.31
CA PRO A 451 0.21 13.61 -13.38
C PRO A 451 1.73 13.49 -13.50
N GLU A 452 2.38 14.45 -14.18
CA GLU A 452 3.82 14.54 -14.34
C GLU A 452 4.54 14.60 -12.99
N PHE A 453 3.97 15.33 -12.03
CA PHE A 453 4.54 15.46 -10.69
C PHE A 453 4.55 14.12 -9.97
N PHE A 454 3.45 13.36 -10.01
CA PHE A 454 3.36 12.07 -9.32
C PHE A 454 4.14 10.95 -10.02
N CYS A 455 4.31 11.04 -11.35
CA CYS A 455 5.06 10.07 -12.13
C CYS A 455 6.58 10.27 -12.02
N TRP A 456 7.04 11.52 -12.02
CA TRP A 456 8.47 11.89 -12.04
C TRP A 456 8.86 12.78 -10.87
N THR A 457 8.31 12.47 -9.69
CA THR A 457 8.44 13.30 -8.48
C THR A 457 9.87 13.63 -8.12
N GLY A 458 10.80 12.69 -8.34
CA GLY A 458 12.22 12.91 -8.03
C GLY A 458 12.82 14.04 -8.85
N PHE A 459 12.45 14.12 -10.14
CA PHE A 459 12.81 15.23 -11.01
C PHE A 459 12.16 16.53 -10.53
N HIS A 460 10.85 16.54 -10.30
CA HIS A 460 10.13 17.74 -9.86
C HIS A 460 10.66 18.27 -8.53
N LEU A 461 10.93 17.42 -7.54
CA LEU A 461 11.50 17.84 -6.26
C LEU A 461 12.95 18.33 -6.35
N ALA A 462 13.69 18.03 -7.43
CA ALA A 462 15.06 18.51 -7.61
C ALA A 462 15.17 19.69 -8.57
N LYS A 463 14.30 19.76 -9.59
CA LYS A 463 14.37 20.67 -10.74
C LYS A 463 13.07 21.43 -11.00
N SER A 464 12.14 21.49 -10.03
CA SER A 464 10.83 22.13 -10.15
C SER A 464 10.89 23.48 -10.88
N SER A 465 10.04 23.63 -11.90
CA SER A 465 9.76 24.90 -12.56
C SER A 465 8.72 25.73 -11.80
N ASP A 466 7.81 25.09 -11.06
CA ASP A 466 6.81 25.70 -10.18
C ASP A 466 6.92 25.14 -8.75
N TYR A 467 7.91 25.71 -8.06
CA TYR A 467 8.35 25.28 -6.75
C TYR A 467 7.24 25.25 -5.67
N LEU A 468 6.35 26.26 -5.68
CA LEU A 468 5.32 26.38 -4.65
C LEU A 468 4.27 25.28 -4.82
N LYS A 469 3.80 25.10 -6.05
CA LYS A 469 2.86 24.05 -6.43
C LYS A 469 3.39 22.67 -6.07
N ASP A 470 4.62 22.34 -6.50
CA ASP A 470 5.20 21.01 -6.28
C ASP A 470 5.43 20.73 -4.78
N SER A 471 5.78 21.76 -3.99
CA SER A 471 5.92 21.63 -2.54
C SER A 471 4.59 21.43 -1.82
N GLU A 472 3.53 22.11 -2.27
CA GLU A 472 2.17 21.94 -1.74
C GLU A 472 1.65 20.53 -2.03
N LEU A 473 1.82 20.03 -3.26
CA LEU A 473 1.47 18.66 -3.64
C LEU A 473 2.24 17.64 -2.79
N TRP A 474 3.56 17.83 -2.63
CA TRP A 474 4.39 16.95 -1.81
C TRP A 474 3.92 16.87 -0.34
N LEU A 475 3.63 18.02 0.25
CA LEU A 475 3.15 18.12 1.64
C LEU A 475 1.80 17.44 1.82
N LYS A 476 0.83 17.77 0.95
CA LYS A 476 -0.54 17.27 1.01
C LYS A 476 -0.61 15.74 0.99
N HIS A 477 0.30 15.10 0.27
CA HIS A 477 0.34 13.65 0.09
C HIS A 477 1.37 12.92 0.95
N SER A 478 2.08 13.61 1.83
CA SER A 478 3.03 12.96 2.73
C SER A 478 2.33 11.95 3.66
N CYS A 479 3.02 10.86 4.02
CA CYS A 479 2.49 9.87 4.95
C CYS A 479 2.18 10.54 6.30
N PRO A 480 0.96 10.38 6.85
CA PRO A 480 0.56 11.05 8.09
C PRO A 480 1.24 10.45 9.34
N PHE A 481 1.75 9.23 9.24
CA PHE A 481 2.29 8.46 10.37
C PHE A 481 3.77 8.11 10.14
N ALA A 482 4.62 8.49 11.10
CA ALA A 482 6.05 8.19 11.06
C ALA A 482 6.64 7.97 12.45
N ASP A 483 7.80 7.33 12.54
CA ASP A 483 8.60 7.25 13.76
C ASP A 483 9.40 8.55 14.03
N LYS A 484 10.18 8.56 15.11
CA LYS A 484 11.07 9.68 15.51
C LYS A 484 12.50 9.19 15.77
N GLU A 485 13.43 10.14 15.82
CA GLU A 485 14.85 9.87 16.10
C GLU A 485 15.08 9.03 17.37
N ASP A 486 14.38 9.37 18.46
CA ASP A 486 14.62 8.81 19.80
C ASP A 486 13.51 7.83 20.25
N ASP A 487 12.60 7.43 19.35
CA ASP A 487 11.43 6.63 19.69
C ASP A 487 10.91 5.85 18.46
N ASN A 488 10.93 4.51 18.54
CA ASN A 488 10.44 3.66 17.46
C ASN A 488 8.90 3.49 17.47
N GLY A 489 8.18 4.18 18.37
CA GLY A 489 6.73 4.28 18.32
C GLY A 489 6.24 5.06 17.09
N VAL A 490 4.94 5.00 16.82
CA VAL A 490 4.35 5.73 15.71
C VAL A 490 3.83 7.08 16.17
N PHE A 491 4.20 8.13 15.45
CA PHE A 491 3.77 9.49 15.68
C PHE A 491 2.95 10.02 14.52
N VAL A 492 2.01 10.92 14.85
CA VAL A 492 1.33 11.71 13.82
C VAL A 492 2.18 12.90 13.46
N ARG A 493 2.25 13.14 12.17
CA ARG A 493 2.78 14.36 11.60
C ARG A 493 1.78 15.49 11.72
N GLU A 494 2.30 16.71 11.87
CA GLU A 494 1.52 17.92 11.87
C GLU A 494 0.93 18.10 10.48
N VAL A 495 -0.40 18.19 10.44
CA VAL A 495 -1.14 18.50 9.24
C VAL A 495 -1.32 20.02 9.23
N PRO A 496 -0.72 20.74 8.26
CA PRO A 496 -0.82 22.19 8.23
C PRO A 496 -2.26 22.68 8.23
N GLY A 497 -2.61 23.54 9.20
CA GLY A 497 -3.96 24.11 9.31
C GLY A 497 -4.97 23.26 10.09
N VAL A 498 -4.56 22.13 10.67
CA VAL A 498 -5.42 21.27 11.49
C VAL A 498 -4.96 21.28 12.95
N GLU A 499 -5.92 21.27 13.87
CA GLU A 499 -5.62 21.25 15.30
C GLU A 499 -5.01 19.91 15.74
N ALA A 500 -4.00 19.97 16.61
CA ALA A 500 -3.27 18.81 17.08
C ALA A 500 -4.15 17.73 17.73
N ASP A 501 -5.23 18.13 18.40
CA ASP A 501 -6.16 17.22 19.07
C ASP A 501 -7.02 16.43 18.05
N GLU A 502 -7.40 17.04 16.92
CA GLU A 502 -8.14 16.35 15.83
C GLU A 502 -7.25 15.29 15.18
N VAL A 503 -6.01 15.67 14.89
CA VAL A 503 -4.97 14.79 14.35
C VAL A 503 -4.72 13.58 15.27
N LEU A 504 -4.61 13.83 16.57
CA LEU A 504 -4.41 12.78 17.57
C LEU A 504 -5.64 11.86 17.73
N ALA A 505 -6.86 12.42 17.64
CA ALA A 505 -8.09 11.63 17.73
C ALA A 505 -8.22 10.64 16.57
N ALA A 506 -8.03 11.10 15.33
CA ALA A 506 -8.06 10.24 14.15
C ALA A 506 -6.93 9.19 14.17
N TYR A 507 -5.72 9.56 14.62
CA TYR A 507 -4.63 8.59 14.83
C TYR A 507 -5.01 7.48 15.81
N ASN A 508 -5.53 7.85 17.00
CA ASN A 508 -5.86 6.87 18.03
C ASN A 508 -6.91 5.88 17.54
N GLN A 509 -7.92 6.39 16.82
CA GLN A 509 -8.97 5.55 16.26
C GLN A 509 -8.46 4.68 15.10
N PHE A 510 -7.61 5.23 14.23
CA PHE A 510 -7.00 4.49 13.13
C PHE A 510 -6.21 3.29 13.64
N TYR A 511 -5.32 3.50 14.61
CA TYR A 511 -4.53 2.40 15.16
C TYR A 511 -5.35 1.46 16.05
N ALA A 512 -6.41 1.92 16.73
CA ALA A 512 -7.35 1.02 17.37
C ALA A 512 -8.01 0.05 16.37
N SER A 513 -8.35 0.53 15.16
CA SER A 513 -8.82 -0.32 14.07
C SER A 513 -7.74 -1.29 13.58
N CYS A 514 -6.50 -0.83 13.35
CA CYS A 514 -5.38 -1.70 12.94
C CYS A 514 -5.12 -2.83 13.94
N LEU A 515 -5.11 -2.55 15.24
CA LEU A 515 -4.97 -3.55 16.30
C LEU A 515 -6.11 -4.58 16.24
N THR A 516 -7.33 -4.13 15.95
CA THR A 516 -8.49 -5.02 15.83
C THR A 516 -8.39 -5.91 14.59
N PHE A 517 -7.91 -5.37 13.46
CA PHE A 517 -7.67 -6.14 12.24
C PHE A 517 -6.59 -7.21 12.47
N ASP A 518 -5.51 -6.85 13.16
CA ASP A 518 -4.46 -7.78 13.58
C ASP A 518 -4.96 -8.92 14.45
N MET A 519 -5.64 -8.60 15.54
CA MET A 519 -6.23 -9.62 16.40
C MET A 519 -7.25 -10.50 15.67
N THR A 520 -7.99 -9.94 14.71
CA THR A 520 -8.92 -10.71 13.88
C THR A 520 -8.17 -11.71 13.01
N ARG A 521 -7.14 -11.26 12.29
CA ARG A 521 -6.31 -12.15 11.46
C ARG A 521 -5.64 -13.24 12.28
N GLN A 522 -5.08 -12.86 13.43
CA GLN A 522 -4.51 -13.81 14.37
C GLN A 522 -5.53 -14.89 14.77
N TRP A 523 -6.76 -14.49 15.14
CA TRP A 523 -7.81 -15.44 15.50
C TRP A 523 -8.15 -16.41 14.35
N VAL A 524 -8.19 -15.91 13.12
CA VAL A 524 -8.56 -16.71 11.95
C VAL A 524 -7.45 -17.66 11.53
N LEU A 525 -6.21 -17.17 11.39
CA LEU A 525 -5.14 -17.85 10.66
C LEU A 525 -3.95 -18.29 11.51
N SER A 526 -3.70 -17.67 12.66
CA SER A 526 -2.47 -17.91 13.43
C SER A 526 -2.69 -18.90 14.55
N ASP A 527 -1.94 -19.99 14.57
CA ASP A 527 -1.97 -20.94 15.68
C ASP A 527 -1.28 -20.39 16.92
N GLY A 528 -1.60 -21.01 18.07
CA GLY A 528 -1.06 -20.60 19.36
C GLY A 528 -1.83 -19.45 20.03
N PRO A 529 -1.29 -18.90 21.14
CA PRO A 529 -1.92 -17.81 21.88
C PRO A 529 -1.96 -16.52 21.06
N PHE A 530 -2.78 -15.55 21.47
CA PHE A 530 -2.74 -14.20 20.92
C PHE A 530 -1.42 -13.51 21.27
N GLU A 531 -0.79 -12.91 20.25
CA GLU A 531 0.39 -12.07 20.38
C GLU A 531 -0.08 -10.62 20.61
N TYR A 532 0.39 -9.99 21.69
CA TYR A 532 0.05 -8.61 22.06
C TYR A 532 1.25 -7.67 21.97
N ASP A 533 2.30 -8.06 21.27
CA ASP A 533 3.47 -7.21 21.07
C ASP A 533 3.16 -6.11 20.05
N TYR A 534 2.73 -4.97 20.58
CA TYR A 534 2.53 -3.73 19.83
C TYR A 534 3.54 -2.66 20.24
N SER A 535 4.75 -3.08 20.64
CA SER A 535 5.86 -2.16 20.94
C SER A 535 6.24 -1.27 19.74
N TRP A 536 5.97 -1.75 18.52
CA TRP A 536 6.12 -0.97 17.29
C TRP A 536 5.19 0.24 17.21
N LEU A 537 4.05 0.24 17.93
CA LEU A 537 3.08 1.33 17.95
C LEU A 537 3.45 2.38 19.01
N THR A 538 3.93 1.93 20.15
CA THR A 538 4.33 2.78 21.28
C THR A 538 5.42 2.08 22.09
N GLU A 539 6.54 2.77 22.33
CA GLU A 539 7.60 2.30 23.22
C GLU A 539 7.38 2.69 24.68
N ARG A 540 6.32 3.48 24.96
CA ARG A 540 6.12 4.13 26.27
C ARG A 540 4.99 3.54 27.10
N ASP A 541 4.05 2.85 26.48
CA ASP A 541 2.93 2.22 27.18
C ASP A 541 3.38 0.88 27.78
N ASP A 542 2.92 0.56 29.00
CA ASP A 542 3.13 -0.75 29.63
C ASP A 542 2.49 -1.84 28.74
N PRO A 543 3.22 -2.91 28.36
CA PRO A 543 2.67 -4.03 27.61
C PRO A 543 1.37 -4.58 28.20
N ALA A 544 1.21 -4.59 29.54
CA ALA A 544 -0.02 -5.05 30.18
C ALA A 544 -1.22 -4.10 29.93
N ASP A 545 -0.98 -2.80 29.84
CA ASP A 545 -2.01 -1.80 29.51
C ASP A 545 -2.40 -1.89 28.03
N ILE A 546 -1.44 -2.13 27.14
CA ILE A 546 -1.69 -2.38 25.71
C ILE A 546 -2.55 -3.64 25.55
N GLU A 547 -2.13 -4.75 26.17
CA GLU A 547 -2.86 -6.01 26.14
C GLU A 547 -4.30 -5.83 26.60
N LYS A 548 -4.50 -5.11 27.73
CA LYS A 548 -5.83 -4.82 28.26
C LYS A 548 -6.68 -4.03 27.25
N LYS A 549 -6.15 -2.96 26.67
CA LYS A 549 -6.86 -2.13 25.68
C LYS A 549 -7.23 -2.94 24.43
N VAL A 550 -6.30 -3.73 23.91
CA VAL A 550 -6.52 -4.58 22.74
C VAL A 550 -7.62 -5.61 23.01
N LYS A 551 -7.63 -6.23 24.19
CA LYS A 551 -8.71 -7.13 24.62
C LYS A 551 -10.06 -6.42 24.70
N GLU A 552 -10.10 -5.19 25.21
CA GLU A 552 -11.31 -4.37 25.28
C GLU A 552 -11.85 -4.01 23.89
N LEU A 553 -10.98 -3.62 22.95
CA LEU A 553 -11.34 -3.34 21.56
C LEU A 553 -11.92 -4.58 20.86
N PHE A 554 -11.22 -5.71 20.96
CA PHE A 554 -11.66 -6.98 20.37
C PHE A 554 -13.01 -7.42 20.95
N LYS A 555 -13.17 -7.32 22.28
CA LYS A 555 -14.43 -7.62 22.97
C LYS A 555 -15.55 -6.67 22.55
N GLY A 556 -15.24 -5.40 22.34
CA GLY A 556 -16.20 -4.42 21.83
C GLY A 556 -16.76 -4.82 20.45
N LEU A 557 -15.91 -5.38 19.59
CA LEU A 557 -16.31 -5.77 18.24
C LEU A 557 -17.09 -7.10 18.19
N TYR A 558 -16.58 -8.13 18.89
CA TYR A 558 -17.09 -9.51 18.79
C TYR A 558 -17.94 -9.96 19.98
N GLY A 559 -17.91 -9.24 21.10
CA GLY A 559 -18.62 -9.60 22.33
C GLY A 559 -17.93 -10.67 23.18
N VAL A 560 -16.74 -11.13 22.79
CA VAL A 560 -15.94 -12.15 23.49
C VAL A 560 -14.52 -11.64 23.75
N CYS A 561 -13.95 -11.95 24.92
CA CYS A 561 -12.57 -11.61 25.22
C CYS A 561 -11.61 -12.61 24.55
N PRO A 562 -10.46 -12.20 23.97
CA PRO A 562 -9.46 -13.13 23.43
C PRO A 562 -9.05 -14.24 24.41
N SER A 563 -8.90 -13.93 25.70
CA SER A 563 -8.54 -14.94 26.71
C SER A 563 -9.61 -16.01 26.93
N GLU A 564 -10.89 -15.72 26.64
CA GLU A 564 -11.96 -16.72 26.66
C GLU A 564 -11.86 -17.67 25.45
N ILE A 565 -11.34 -17.18 24.32
CA ILE A 565 -11.10 -18.00 23.11
C ILE A 565 -9.90 -18.93 23.36
N GLU A 566 -8.82 -18.43 23.95
CA GLU A 566 -7.62 -19.23 24.26
C GLU A 566 -7.92 -20.39 25.22
N GLN A 567 -8.83 -20.20 26.17
CA GLN A 567 -9.24 -21.25 27.10
C GLN A 567 -9.91 -22.43 26.41
N ARG A 568 -10.52 -22.22 25.24
CA ARG A 568 -11.20 -23.28 24.48
C ARG A 568 -10.22 -24.29 23.88
N ILE A 569 -8.98 -23.85 23.61
CA ILE A 569 -7.88 -24.69 23.11
C ILE A 569 -7.43 -25.72 24.16
N ASN A 570 -7.57 -25.38 25.45
CA ASN A 570 -7.13 -26.24 26.57
C ASN A 570 -8.20 -27.24 27.03
N CYS A 571 -9.39 -27.24 26.42
CA CYS A 571 -10.50 -28.14 26.77
C CYS A 571 -10.82 -29.18 25.68
N SER A 572 -10.10 -29.16 24.55
CA SER A 572 -10.21 -30.11 23.43
C SER A 572 -9.16 -31.21 23.51
#